data_AF-A0A935ERW5-F1
#
_entry.id   AF-A0A935ERW5-F1
#
_cell.length_a   1.000
_cell.length_b   1.000
_cell.length_c   1.000
_cell.angle_alpha   90.00
_cell.angle_beta   90.00
_cell.angle_gamma   90.00
#
_symmetry.space_group_name_H-M   'P 1'
#
loop_
_entity.id
_entity.type
_entity.pdbx_description
1 polymer ?
#
loop_
_entity_poly.entity_id
_entity_poly.type
_entity_poly.pdbx_seq_one_letter_code
_entity_poly.pdbx_strand_id
1 'polypeptide(L)'
;MRHCRLSFALFTVLAPLAAGAAGPGAAAAGAHAPTPAAVQAQDQRAGQPADAPATPLDPLERLRQRLAERLGAAQAGPSASAYDLRVVTRTAAAAPGAGKRGAAGAGSGSRKPADGHAAWAYEGAAGPQAWGALRPEFALCAHGQRQSPIDIQGGLAVDLEPVRFDYRASRFGVVDNGHTVQVKLAPGNAIELGGRRFELQQFHFHRPAEERIDGRTFEMSLHLVHKDEQGRLAVVALLIDRGPAQPMVQQVWNHLPLERHLETAPSVTLDLEQLLPVDRRYYTYMGSLTTPPCSEGVQWVVMRHPVTLAPEQIDLFARIYPMNARPVQAASGRRILQSE
;
A
#
# COMPACT_ATOMS: atom_id res chain seq x y z
N MET A 1 74.13 -17.51 36.81
CA MET A 1 73.93 -18.10 38.16
C MET A 1 72.45 -18.02 38.52
N ARG A 2 71.94 -18.93 39.37
CA ARG A 2 70.86 -18.80 40.39
C ARG A 2 69.63 -17.87 40.13
N HIS A 3 68.37 -18.23 40.44
CA HIS A 3 67.75 -19.47 40.95
C HIS A 3 66.20 -19.42 40.79
N CYS A 4 65.54 -20.58 41.01
CA CYS A 4 64.15 -20.88 41.43
C CYS A 4 62.97 -19.93 41.10
N ARG A 5 61.81 -20.38 40.57
CA ARG A 5 60.89 -21.51 40.90
C ARG A 5 60.13 -21.41 42.24
N LEU A 6 58.80 -21.27 42.14
CA LEU A 6 57.68 -22.01 42.80
C LEU A 6 56.36 -21.37 42.29
N SER A 7 55.18 -21.98 42.15
CA SER A 7 54.61 -23.29 42.53
C SER A 7 53.76 -23.85 41.35
N PHE A 8 53.55 -25.17 41.15
CA PHE A 8 52.44 -26.01 41.65
C PHE A 8 51.05 -25.31 41.70
N ALA A 9 49.91 -25.88 41.30
CA ALA A 9 49.49 -27.14 40.61
C ALA A 9 47.95 -27.01 40.30
N LEU A 10 47.20 -27.85 39.55
CA LEU A 10 47.35 -29.07 38.72
C LEU A 10 46.23 -28.97 37.60
N PHE A 11 45.70 -29.93 36.82
CA PHE A 11 45.71 -31.41 36.65
C PHE A 11 45.41 -31.75 35.15
N THR A 12 45.36 -33.03 34.77
CA THR A 12 44.92 -33.56 33.45
C THR A 12 43.39 -33.44 33.20
N VAL A 13 42.82 -33.63 31.99
CA VAL A 13 42.62 -34.90 31.24
C VAL A 13 42.62 -34.69 29.70
N LEU A 14 42.88 -35.76 28.94
CA LEU A 14 43.04 -35.82 27.48
C LEU A 14 41.73 -36.09 26.70
N ALA A 15 41.74 -35.81 25.38
CA ALA A 15 40.76 -36.28 24.36
C ALA A 15 41.23 -37.66 23.78
N PRO A 16 40.79 -38.22 22.60
CA PRO A 16 39.81 -37.73 21.59
C PRO A 16 38.91 -38.79 20.84
N LEU A 17 38.01 -38.28 19.99
CA LEU A 17 37.52 -38.73 18.65
C LEU A 17 37.17 -40.23 18.27
N ALA A 18 35.94 -40.38 17.74
CA ALA A 18 35.58 -40.80 16.35
C ALA A 18 35.05 -42.23 15.93
N ALA A 19 33.85 -42.20 15.31
CA ALA A 19 33.43 -42.76 14.00
C ALA A 19 32.87 -44.20 13.76
N GLY A 20 31.71 -44.25 13.06
CA GLY A 20 31.18 -45.35 12.19
C GLY A 20 30.21 -46.38 12.84
N ALA A 21 29.32 -47.10 12.11
CA ALA A 21 28.69 -46.94 10.78
C ALA A 21 27.54 -47.99 10.54
N ALA A 22 26.64 -47.76 9.56
CA ALA A 22 25.69 -48.70 8.89
C ALA A 22 24.40 -49.22 9.62
N GLY A 23 23.41 -49.69 8.82
CA GLY A 23 22.11 -50.33 9.20
C GLY A 23 22.04 -51.81 8.75
N PRO A 24 20.89 -52.42 8.30
CA PRO A 24 19.51 -51.94 8.08
C PRO A 24 18.39 -52.87 8.66
N GLY A 25 17.10 -52.72 8.28
CA GLY A 25 16.02 -53.71 8.55
C GLY A 25 14.57 -53.22 8.33
N ALA A 26 13.57 -54.11 8.15
CA ALA A 26 12.18 -53.73 7.84
C ALA A 26 11.08 -54.80 8.14
N ALA A 27 9.81 -54.35 8.10
CA ALA A 27 8.55 -55.08 7.84
C ALA A 27 7.75 -55.77 8.98
N ALA A 28 6.44 -55.95 8.68
CA ALA A 28 5.36 -56.62 9.43
C ALA A 28 4.92 -56.00 10.79
N ALA A 29 3.71 -56.20 11.31
CA ALA A 29 2.31 -56.35 10.82
C ALA A 29 1.52 -57.08 11.93
N GLY A 30 0.31 -56.61 12.26
CA GLY A 30 -0.54 -57.26 13.27
C GLY A 30 -1.90 -56.60 13.36
N ALA A 31 -2.97 -57.41 13.27
CA ALA A 31 -4.35 -56.94 13.30
C ALA A 31 -5.17 -57.78 14.28
N HIS A 32 -6.17 -57.17 14.93
CA HIS A 32 -7.30 -57.89 15.50
C HIS A 32 -8.54 -57.00 15.57
N ALA A 33 -9.61 -57.46 14.93
CA ALA A 33 -10.98 -57.04 15.23
C ALA A 33 -11.58 -57.98 16.30
N PRO A 34 -12.71 -57.58 16.90
CA PRO A 34 -13.90 -58.40 16.66
C PRO A 34 -15.18 -57.60 16.33
N THR A 35 -16.14 -58.33 15.79
CA THR A 35 -17.54 -57.94 15.47
C THR A 35 -18.42 -59.19 15.66
N PRO A 36 -19.76 -59.13 15.57
CA PRO A 36 -20.70 -58.07 15.95
C PRO A 36 -21.79 -58.60 16.92
N ALA A 37 -22.74 -57.76 17.30
CA ALA A 37 -24.07 -58.21 17.76
C ALA A 37 -25.13 -57.22 17.27
N ALA A 38 -26.31 -57.70 16.85
CA ALA A 38 -27.37 -56.87 16.26
C ALA A 38 -28.73 -57.19 16.88
N VAL A 39 -29.53 -56.15 17.13
CA VAL A 39 -30.93 -56.28 17.60
C VAL A 39 -31.82 -55.29 16.84
N GLN A 40 -32.64 -55.88 15.95
CA GLN A 40 -34.02 -55.54 15.56
C GLN A 40 -34.50 -54.07 15.53
N ALA A 41 -35.16 -53.72 14.43
CA ALA A 41 -35.97 -52.50 14.30
C ALA A 41 -37.36 -52.65 14.95
N GLN A 42 -37.99 -51.52 15.28
CA GLN A 42 -39.43 -51.42 15.51
C GLN A 42 -40.03 -50.26 14.71
N ASP A 43 -41.27 -50.43 14.28
CA ASP A 43 -42.03 -49.56 13.38
C ASP A 43 -42.89 -48.56 14.18
N GLN A 44 -42.88 -47.28 13.79
CA GLN A 44 -43.83 -46.28 14.29
C GLN A 44 -44.29 -45.31 13.18
N ARG A 45 -45.56 -44.93 13.28
CA ARG A 45 -46.34 -44.27 12.22
C ARG A 45 -46.13 -42.76 12.16
N ALA A 46 -46.50 -42.18 11.02
CA ALA A 46 -46.46 -40.74 10.77
C ALA A 46 -47.30 -39.92 11.75
N GLY A 47 -46.75 -38.79 12.17
CA GLY A 47 -47.45 -37.65 12.78
C GLY A 47 -47.12 -36.36 12.02
N GLN A 48 -48.02 -35.40 12.02
CA GLN A 48 -47.81 -34.09 11.37
C GLN A 48 -46.84 -33.22 12.18
N PRO A 49 -46.00 -32.37 11.55
CA PRO A 49 -45.10 -31.47 12.26
C PRO A 49 -45.88 -30.34 12.95
N ALA A 50 -45.53 -30.04 14.19
CA ALA A 50 -45.95 -28.82 14.89
C ALA A 50 -45.02 -27.64 14.55
N ASP A 51 -45.49 -26.41 14.72
CA ASP A 51 -44.74 -25.20 14.38
C ASP A 51 -43.38 -25.10 15.08
N ALA A 52 -42.32 -24.99 14.28
CA ALA A 52 -40.98 -24.67 14.77
C ALA A 52 -40.79 -23.14 14.87
N PRO A 53 -40.14 -22.62 15.92
CA PRO A 53 -39.87 -21.19 16.04
C PRO A 53 -38.95 -20.71 14.90
N ALA A 54 -39.33 -19.62 14.25
CA ALA A 54 -38.65 -19.12 13.05
C ALA A 54 -37.15 -18.87 13.29
N THR A 55 -36.31 -19.48 12.46
CA THR A 55 -34.85 -19.34 12.53
C THR A 55 -34.45 -17.88 12.27
N PRO A 56 -33.56 -17.27 13.08
CA PRO A 56 -33.15 -15.88 12.85
C PRO A 56 -32.46 -15.73 11.49
N LEU A 57 -33.02 -14.89 10.61
CA LEU A 57 -32.55 -14.71 9.23
C LEU A 57 -31.04 -14.42 9.15
N ASP A 58 -30.41 -14.90 8.08
CA ASP A 58 -29.02 -14.57 7.70
C ASP A 58 -28.80 -13.04 7.67
N PRO A 59 -27.70 -12.51 8.26
CA PRO A 59 -27.30 -11.11 8.14
C PRO A 59 -27.37 -10.52 6.71
N LEU A 60 -27.04 -11.30 5.67
CA LEU A 60 -27.12 -10.83 4.28
C LEU A 60 -28.59 -10.67 3.81
N GLU A 61 -29.47 -11.58 4.21
CA GLU A 61 -30.90 -11.49 3.88
C GLU A 61 -31.59 -10.37 4.67
N ARG A 62 -31.19 -10.12 5.92
CA ARG A 62 -31.59 -8.91 6.68
C ARG A 62 -31.07 -7.61 6.06
N LEU A 63 -30.04 -7.66 5.21
CA LEU A 63 -29.58 -6.51 4.43
C LEU A 63 -30.41 -6.35 3.15
N ARG A 64 -30.75 -7.46 2.46
CA ARG A 64 -31.67 -7.44 1.30
C ARG A 64 -33.04 -6.89 1.66
N GLN A 65 -33.65 -7.33 2.76
CA GLN A 65 -34.95 -6.82 3.22
C GLN A 65 -34.91 -5.30 3.50
N ARG A 66 -33.92 -4.81 4.25
CA ARG A 66 -33.79 -3.38 4.56
C ARG A 66 -33.44 -2.50 3.35
N LEU A 67 -32.84 -3.08 2.30
CA LEU A 67 -32.70 -2.42 1.00
C LEU A 67 -34.03 -2.38 0.24
N ALA A 68 -34.77 -3.50 0.18
CA ALA A 68 -36.07 -3.59 -0.48
C ALA A 68 -37.10 -2.64 0.15
N GLU A 69 -37.16 -2.54 1.49
CA GLU A 69 -38.01 -1.59 2.22
C GLU A 69 -37.68 -0.13 1.87
N ARG A 70 -36.39 0.23 1.85
CA ARG A 70 -35.94 1.60 1.53
C ARG A 70 -36.13 1.98 0.07
N LEU A 71 -36.07 1.02 -0.85
CA LEU A 71 -36.38 1.24 -2.27
C LEU A 71 -37.89 1.29 -2.53
N GLY A 72 -38.69 0.44 -1.85
CA GLY A 72 -40.15 0.42 -1.94
C GLY A 72 -40.82 1.66 -1.34
N ALA A 73 -40.23 2.26 -0.29
CA ALA A 73 -40.71 3.52 0.28
C ALA A 73 -40.45 4.76 -0.61
N ALA A 74 -39.72 4.62 -1.72
CA ALA A 74 -39.19 5.73 -2.51
C ALA A 74 -39.89 5.93 -3.88
N GLN A 75 -41.16 5.52 -4.04
CA GLN A 75 -41.95 5.87 -5.23
C GLN A 75 -43.47 5.80 -5.02
N ALA A 76 -44.17 6.93 -5.22
CA ALA A 76 -45.62 7.00 -5.32
C ALA A 76 -46.07 8.19 -6.19
N GLY A 77 -46.53 7.91 -7.42
CA GLY A 77 -47.09 8.89 -8.35
C GLY A 77 -46.16 9.31 -9.51
N PRO A 78 -46.72 9.60 -10.70
CA PRO A 78 -47.42 8.57 -11.48
C PRO A 78 -46.78 8.28 -12.85
N SER A 79 -47.26 7.20 -13.48
CA SER A 79 -46.73 6.61 -14.72
C SER A 79 -46.76 7.52 -15.96
N ALA A 80 -45.69 7.44 -16.75
CA ALA A 80 -45.74 7.48 -18.21
C ALA A 80 -44.78 6.40 -18.76
N SER A 81 -45.08 5.82 -19.92
CA SER A 81 -44.39 4.65 -20.48
C SER A 81 -43.41 4.99 -21.62
N ALA A 82 -42.65 3.97 -22.03
CA ALA A 82 -41.76 3.84 -23.19
C ALA A 82 -40.30 4.30 -23.05
N TYR A 83 -39.39 3.35 -23.29
CA TYR A 83 -38.03 3.61 -23.75
C TYR A 83 -38.09 4.05 -25.23
N ASP A 84 -37.73 5.31 -25.54
CA ASP A 84 -37.48 5.76 -26.92
C ASP A 84 -36.14 6.53 -26.98
N LEU A 85 -35.09 5.87 -27.47
CA LEU A 85 -33.70 6.33 -27.31
C LEU A 85 -33.26 7.23 -28.48
N ARG A 86 -33.67 8.50 -28.43
CA ARG A 86 -33.43 9.45 -29.54
C ARG A 86 -32.02 10.03 -29.56
N VAL A 87 -31.16 9.42 -30.36
CA VAL A 87 -29.88 10.01 -30.80
C VAL A 87 -30.16 11.23 -31.69
N VAL A 88 -29.70 12.42 -31.28
CA VAL A 88 -29.86 13.66 -32.06
C VAL A 88 -28.57 13.98 -32.83
N THR A 89 -28.41 13.38 -34.01
CA THR A 89 -27.41 13.83 -35.00
C THR A 89 -27.88 15.14 -35.63
N ARG A 90 -27.23 16.26 -35.31
CA ARG A 90 -27.59 17.58 -35.83
C ARG A 90 -26.81 17.93 -37.10
N THR A 91 -27.33 17.51 -38.25
CA THR A 91 -26.85 17.97 -39.57
C THR A 91 -27.18 19.44 -39.80
N ALA A 92 -26.35 20.12 -40.60
CA ALA A 92 -26.56 21.52 -40.98
C ALA A 92 -27.27 21.63 -42.33
N ALA A 93 -28.07 22.69 -42.50
CA ALA A 93 -28.70 23.08 -43.76
C ALA A 93 -28.52 24.60 -43.98
N ALA A 94 -28.55 25.04 -45.25
CA ALA A 94 -28.07 26.36 -45.67
C ALA A 94 -29.12 27.50 -45.58
N ALA A 95 -28.63 28.74 -45.64
CA ALA A 95 -29.43 29.98 -45.70
C ALA A 95 -29.94 30.30 -47.13
N PRO A 96 -30.91 31.22 -47.26
CA PRO A 96 -30.59 32.64 -47.47
C PRO A 96 -31.38 33.59 -46.54
N GLY A 97 -31.12 34.89 -46.46
CA GLY A 97 -30.04 35.71 -47.05
C GLY A 97 -30.22 37.22 -46.81
N ALA A 98 -29.13 38.00 -46.93
CA ALA A 98 -29.04 39.47 -47.00
C ALA A 98 -29.67 40.36 -45.91
N GLY A 99 -28.81 41.01 -45.10
CA GLY A 99 -29.15 42.17 -44.27
C GLY A 99 -27.88 42.89 -43.74
N LYS A 100 -27.55 44.09 -44.23
CA LYS A 100 -26.33 44.82 -43.85
C LYS A 100 -26.57 45.82 -42.70
N ARG A 101 -25.68 45.83 -41.69
CA ARG A 101 -24.97 47.02 -41.11
C ARG A 101 -24.30 46.68 -39.76
N GLY A 102 -23.29 47.49 -39.40
CA GLY A 102 -22.72 47.53 -38.05
C GLY A 102 -21.41 46.74 -37.88
N ALA A 103 -20.30 47.44 -37.71
CA ALA A 103 -19.02 46.84 -37.32
C ALA A 103 -18.82 47.02 -35.80
N ALA A 104 -18.57 45.92 -35.08
CA ALA A 104 -18.15 45.90 -33.68
C ALA A 104 -17.15 44.74 -33.50
N GLY A 105 -16.21 44.89 -32.57
CA GLY A 105 -14.98 44.09 -32.54
C GLY A 105 -15.20 42.59 -32.39
N ALA A 106 -14.62 41.81 -33.31
CA ALA A 106 -14.47 40.36 -33.18
C ALA A 106 -13.35 40.02 -32.17
N GLY A 107 -13.57 40.35 -30.91
CA GLY A 107 -12.75 39.85 -29.81
C GLY A 107 -12.93 38.35 -29.72
N SER A 108 -11.90 37.57 -30.09
CA SER A 108 -11.93 36.12 -29.97
C SER A 108 -12.21 35.72 -28.53
N GLY A 109 -13.40 35.18 -28.29
CA GLY A 109 -13.86 34.67 -27.00
C GLY A 109 -13.18 33.36 -26.62
N SER A 110 -11.87 33.25 -26.82
CA SER A 110 -11.05 32.21 -26.20
C SER A 110 -11.20 32.35 -24.69
N ARG A 111 -12.04 31.49 -24.12
CA ARG A 111 -12.20 31.36 -22.67
C ARG A 111 -10.85 30.97 -22.10
N LYS A 112 -10.08 31.96 -21.64
CA LYS A 112 -8.89 31.73 -20.82
C LYS A 112 -9.25 30.69 -19.75
N PRO A 113 -8.41 29.68 -19.49
CA PRO A 113 -8.41 29.04 -18.19
C PRO A 113 -8.35 30.13 -17.13
N ALA A 114 -9.18 30.04 -16.09
CA ALA A 114 -9.07 30.98 -14.98
C ALA A 114 -7.64 30.91 -14.42
N ASP A 115 -7.03 32.06 -14.12
CA ASP A 115 -5.63 32.12 -13.73
C ASP A 115 -5.39 31.23 -12.49
N GLY A 116 -4.64 30.13 -12.69
CA GLY A 116 -4.58 29.03 -11.74
C GLY A 116 -3.37 28.14 -11.99
N HIS A 117 -2.48 28.09 -10.99
CA HIS A 117 -1.21 27.37 -11.01
C HIS A 117 -1.38 25.92 -11.49
N ALA A 118 -0.65 25.52 -12.55
CA ALA A 118 -0.82 24.22 -13.18
C ALA A 118 -0.77 23.07 -12.16
N ALA A 119 -1.81 22.23 -12.16
CA ALA A 119 -1.81 20.99 -11.40
C ALA A 119 -0.84 20.00 -12.04
N TRP A 120 -0.12 19.22 -11.22
CA TRP A 120 0.81 18.19 -11.69
C TRP A 120 0.09 16.85 -11.85
N ALA A 121 0.65 15.94 -12.65
CA ALA A 121 0.14 14.59 -12.87
C ALA A 121 1.30 13.59 -13.04
N TYR A 122 1.01 12.30 -13.13
CA TYR A 122 2.01 11.29 -13.50
C TYR A 122 2.14 11.06 -15.01
N GLU A 123 1.23 11.62 -15.81
CA GLU A 123 1.16 11.44 -17.26
C GLU A 123 0.84 12.75 -18.01
N GLY A 124 1.03 12.74 -19.33
CA GLY A 124 0.68 13.86 -20.22
C GLY A 124 1.53 15.11 -20.01
N ALA A 125 0.99 16.27 -20.42
CA ALA A 125 1.71 17.55 -20.41
C ALA A 125 2.08 18.07 -18.99
N ALA A 126 1.50 17.49 -17.95
CA ALA A 126 1.80 17.79 -16.54
C ALA A 126 2.58 16.65 -15.84
N GLY A 127 3.12 15.70 -16.61
CA GLY A 127 3.86 14.53 -16.13
C GLY A 127 5.23 14.85 -15.51
N PRO A 128 5.92 13.85 -14.93
CA PRO A 128 7.17 14.02 -14.17
C PRO A 128 8.29 14.77 -14.89
N GLN A 129 8.36 14.65 -16.22
CA GLN A 129 9.34 15.33 -17.07
C GLN A 129 9.09 16.85 -17.17
N ALA A 130 7.87 17.31 -16.88
CA ALA A 130 7.47 18.72 -16.94
C ALA A 130 7.38 19.40 -15.57
N TRP A 131 7.33 18.65 -14.46
CA TRP A 131 7.02 19.18 -13.12
C TRP A 131 7.80 20.44 -12.73
N GLY A 132 9.12 20.47 -12.93
CA GLY A 132 9.96 21.62 -12.56
C GLY A 132 9.75 22.88 -13.42
N ALA A 133 9.03 22.78 -14.53
CA ALA A 133 8.61 23.90 -15.37
C ALA A 133 7.14 24.32 -15.13
N LEU A 134 6.34 23.54 -14.39
CA LEU A 134 4.94 23.88 -14.13
C LEU A 134 4.80 25.12 -13.22
N ARG A 135 5.71 25.28 -12.25
CA ARG A 135 5.69 26.36 -11.25
C ARG A 135 7.10 26.64 -10.68
N PRO A 136 7.42 27.88 -10.28
CA PRO A 136 8.71 28.21 -9.66
C PRO A 136 9.03 27.38 -8.41
N GLU A 137 8.04 27.10 -7.56
CA GLU A 137 8.20 26.30 -6.34
C GLU A 137 8.55 24.82 -6.61
N PHE A 138 8.43 24.35 -7.86
CA PHE A 138 8.74 22.97 -8.25
C PHE A 138 10.13 22.82 -8.89
N ALA A 139 10.95 23.87 -8.98
CA ALA A 139 12.22 23.87 -9.73
C ALA A 139 13.21 22.75 -9.33
N LEU A 140 13.18 22.27 -8.07
CA LEU A 140 13.98 21.13 -7.61
C LEU A 140 13.64 19.83 -8.36
N CYS A 141 12.40 19.65 -8.84
CA CYS A 141 12.00 18.51 -9.65
C CYS A 141 12.77 18.40 -10.99
N ALA A 142 13.38 19.50 -11.48
CA ALA A 142 14.17 19.54 -12.72
C ALA A 142 15.68 19.78 -12.51
N HIS A 143 16.09 20.39 -11.40
CA HIS A 143 17.49 20.79 -11.17
C HIS A 143 18.11 20.25 -9.87
N GLY A 144 17.33 19.58 -9.02
CA GLY A 144 17.82 18.92 -7.82
C GLY A 144 18.83 17.81 -8.15
N GLN A 145 19.84 17.67 -7.30
CA GLN A 145 20.96 16.73 -7.50
C GLN A 145 20.87 15.50 -6.58
N ARG A 146 19.95 15.50 -5.63
CA ARG A 146 19.70 14.41 -4.66
C ARG A 146 18.24 13.96 -4.73
N GLN A 147 17.69 13.89 -5.93
CA GLN A 147 16.29 13.54 -6.17
C GLN A 147 15.98 12.05 -5.89
N SER A 148 14.74 11.76 -5.52
CA SER A 148 14.17 10.41 -5.32
C SER A 148 12.99 10.18 -6.29
N PRO A 149 12.65 8.93 -6.63
CA PRO A 149 13.28 7.68 -6.20
C PRO A 149 14.60 7.41 -6.93
N ILE A 150 15.30 6.33 -6.57
CA ILE A 150 16.54 5.90 -7.25
C ILE A 150 16.52 4.40 -7.53
N ASP A 151 17.40 3.99 -8.43
CA ASP A 151 17.82 2.59 -8.57
C ASP A 151 19.01 2.34 -7.63
N ILE A 152 18.82 1.45 -6.65
CA ILE A 152 19.81 1.10 -5.63
C ILE A 152 20.71 0.01 -6.20
N GLN A 153 21.80 0.43 -6.83
CA GLN A 153 22.83 -0.44 -7.40
C GLN A 153 23.83 -0.85 -6.30
N GLY A 154 23.42 -1.81 -5.47
CA GLY A 154 24.06 -2.14 -4.20
C GLY A 154 24.10 -1.00 -3.17
N GLY A 155 24.83 -1.21 -2.08
CA GLY A 155 25.10 -0.21 -1.05
C GLY A 155 26.37 -0.54 -0.27
N LEU A 156 26.98 0.45 0.36
CA LEU A 156 28.12 0.23 1.25
C LEU A 156 27.61 -0.43 2.53
N ALA A 157 27.89 -1.73 2.69
CA ALA A 157 27.61 -2.48 3.90
C ALA A 157 28.38 -1.86 5.08
N VAL A 158 27.67 -1.46 6.12
CA VAL A 158 28.22 -0.97 7.39
C VAL A 158 27.31 -1.40 8.54
N ASP A 159 27.88 -1.47 9.74
CA ASP A 159 27.10 -1.60 10.97
C ASP A 159 26.24 -0.33 11.16
N LEU A 160 24.91 -0.50 11.06
CA LEU A 160 23.93 0.56 11.21
C LEU A 160 23.00 0.21 12.38
N GLU A 161 22.76 1.17 13.27
CA GLU A 161 21.70 1.06 14.29
C GLU A 161 20.38 0.64 13.61
N PRO A 162 19.72 -0.43 14.09
CA PRO A 162 18.43 -0.85 13.55
C PRO A 162 17.39 0.26 13.64
N VAL A 163 16.57 0.42 12.60
CA VAL A 163 15.42 1.34 12.67
C VAL A 163 14.44 0.76 13.69
N ARG A 164 14.19 1.49 14.76
CA ARG A 164 13.27 1.07 15.83
C ARG A 164 11.89 1.60 15.48
N PHE A 165 10.88 0.76 15.63
CA PHE A 165 9.49 1.08 15.31
C PHE A 165 8.68 1.14 16.60
N ASP A 166 8.07 2.29 16.86
CA ASP A 166 7.12 2.54 17.95
C ASP A 166 5.74 2.75 17.32
N TYR A 167 5.24 1.69 16.70
CA TYR A 167 3.92 1.64 16.07
C TYR A 167 2.90 0.97 17.00
N ARG A 168 1.65 1.43 16.94
CA ARG A 168 0.56 0.93 17.79
C ARG A 168 -0.77 0.98 17.05
N ALA A 169 -1.68 0.07 17.38
CA ALA A 169 -3.04 0.08 16.84
C ALA A 169 -3.71 1.45 17.08
N SER A 170 -4.06 2.15 16.00
CA SER A 170 -4.40 3.58 16.02
C SER A 170 -5.64 3.89 15.19
N ARG A 171 -6.34 4.99 15.51
CA ARG A 171 -7.37 5.54 14.60
C ARG A 171 -6.69 6.05 13.33
N PHE A 172 -7.40 5.95 12.22
CA PHE A 172 -6.91 6.34 10.90
C PHE A 172 -8.01 6.98 10.06
N GLY A 173 -7.61 7.68 9.00
CA GLY A 173 -8.49 8.16 7.95
C GLY A 173 -7.89 7.89 6.57
N VAL A 174 -8.73 7.56 5.59
CA VAL A 174 -8.32 7.19 4.23
C VAL A 174 -8.86 8.22 3.24
N VAL A 175 -7.98 8.78 2.40
CA VAL A 175 -8.34 9.74 1.35
C VAL A 175 -7.70 9.35 0.03
N ASP A 176 -8.49 9.28 -1.04
CA ASP A 176 -7.95 9.35 -2.41
C ASP A 176 -7.65 10.84 -2.66
N ASN A 177 -6.36 11.20 -2.70
CA ASN A 177 -5.94 12.60 -2.84
C ASN A 177 -5.81 13.06 -4.30
N GLY A 178 -6.22 12.25 -5.28
CA GLY A 178 -6.08 12.52 -6.72
C GLY A 178 -4.75 12.10 -7.33
N HIS A 179 -3.78 11.69 -6.50
CA HIS A 179 -2.46 11.20 -6.91
C HIS A 179 -2.12 9.82 -6.30
N THR A 180 -2.75 9.45 -5.19
CA THR A 180 -2.59 8.19 -4.47
C THR A 180 -3.73 7.98 -3.47
N VAL A 181 -3.93 6.74 -3.02
CA VAL A 181 -4.57 6.47 -1.72
C VAL A 181 -3.59 6.87 -0.62
N GLN A 182 -3.98 7.80 0.24
CA GLN A 182 -3.20 8.26 1.40
C GLN A 182 -3.96 7.95 2.68
N VAL A 183 -3.23 7.44 3.68
CA VAL A 183 -3.76 7.09 4.99
C VAL A 183 -3.08 7.96 6.06
N LYS A 184 -3.90 8.67 6.84
CA LYS A 184 -3.46 9.43 8.02
C LYS A 184 -3.72 8.59 9.26
N LEU A 185 -2.86 8.67 10.28
CA LEU A 185 -3.07 8.02 11.57
C LEU A 185 -3.12 9.06 12.68
N ALA A 186 -3.69 8.67 13.83
CA ALA A 186 -3.56 9.43 15.07
C ALA A 186 -2.07 9.53 15.48
N PRO A 187 -1.65 10.65 16.12
CA PRO A 187 -0.28 10.84 16.60
C PRO A 187 0.20 9.77 17.58
N GLY A 188 1.52 9.65 17.73
CA GLY A 188 2.15 8.68 18.63
C GLY A 188 2.63 7.41 17.93
N ASN A 189 2.62 7.33 16.61
CA ASN A 189 3.32 6.29 15.85
C ASN A 189 4.64 6.88 15.36
N ALA A 190 5.77 6.23 15.58
CA ALA A 190 7.08 6.81 15.26
C ALA A 190 8.14 5.78 14.87
N ILE A 191 9.25 6.29 14.34
CA ILE A 191 10.52 5.56 14.25
C ILE A 191 11.61 6.27 15.05
N GLU A 192 12.57 5.49 15.57
CA GLU A 192 13.87 6.02 15.99
C GLU A 192 14.93 5.63 14.94
N LEU A 193 15.67 6.63 14.45
CA LEU A 193 16.70 6.48 13.44
C LEU A 193 17.88 7.41 13.77
N GLY A 194 19.08 6.84 13.96
CA GLY A 194 20.29 7.61 14.26
C GLY A 194 20.19 8.48 15.51
N GLY A 195 19.54 7.97 16.57
CA GLY A 195 19.31 8.70 17.83
C GLY A 195 18.27 9.82 17.75
N ARG A 196 17.42 9.85 16.72
CA ARG A 196 16.33 10.83 16.55
C ARG A 196 15.00 10.14 16.38
N ARG A 197 13.95 10.68 17.02
CA ARG A 197 12.57 10.24 16.86
C ARG A 197 11.89 11.03 15.75
N PHE A 198 11.24 10.34 14.82
CA PHE A 198 10.40 10.93 13.77
C PHE A 198 8.97 10.40 13.91
N GLU A 199 8.00 11.28 14.17
CA GLU A 199 6.58 10.92 14.26
C GLU A 199 6.00 10.71 12.85
N LEU A 200 5.26 9.63 12.67
CA LEU A 200 4.53 9.31 11.44
C LEU A 200 3.48 10.38 11.16
N GLN A 201 3.44 10.89 9.93
CA GLN A 201 2.50 11.89 9.47
C GLN A 201 1.38 11.24 8.64
N GLN A 202 1.74 10.28 7.78
CA GLN A 202 0.88 9.54 6.86
C GLN A 202 1.64 8.37 6.23
N PHE A 203 0.93 7.43 5.60
CA PHE A 203 1.51 6.57 4.56
C PHE A 203 0.67 6.58 3.28
N HIS A 204 1.28 6.22 2.15
CA HIS A 204 0.64 6.19 0.83
C HIS A 204 1.29 5.16 -0.10
N PHE A 205 0.72 4.95 -1.30
CA PHE A 205 1.05 3.84 -2.19
C PHE A 205 1.40 4.28 -3.61
N HIS A 206 2.35 3.58 -4.22
CA HIS A 206 2.75 3.76 -5.61
C HIS A 206 2.67 2.45 -6.40
N ARG A 207 2.26 2.55 -7.67
CA ARG A 207 2.25 1.47 -8.66
C ARG A 207 2.82 2.00 -10.00
N PRO A 208 3.84 1.35 -10.59
CA PRO A 208 4.70 0.32 -9.98
C PRO A 208 5.46 0.88 -8.77
N ALA A 209 6.36 0.08 -8.15
CA ALA A 209 7.27 0.63 -7.17
C ALA A 209 8.10 1.79 -7.75
N GLU A 210 8.24 2.87 -6.96
CA GLU A 210 9.09 4.01 -7.32
C GLU A 210 10.58 3.65 -7.23
N GLU A 211 10.97 2.94 -6.18
CA GLU A 211 12.32 2.45 -5.94
C GLU A 211 12.64 1.19 -6.77
N ARG A 212 13.94 0.98 -7.03
CA ARG A 212 14.48 -0.27 -7.58
C ARG A 212 15.70 -0.73 -6.78
N ILE A 213 16.01 -2.03 -6.85
CA ILE A 213 17.24 -2.62 -6.31
C ILE A 213 17.89 -3.42 -7.44
N ASP A 214 19.15 -3.12 -7.77
CA ASP A 214 19.93 -3.76 -8.83
C ASP A 214 19.16 -3.88 -10.17
N GLY A 215 18.42 -2.83 -10.54
CA GLY A 215 17.58 -2.78 -11.75
C GLY A 215 16.20 -3.43 -11.62
N ARG A 216 15.95 -4.23 -10.58
CA ARG A 216 14.67 -4.91 -10.34
C ARG A 216 13.59 -3.91 -9.95
N THR A 217 12.48 -3.93 -10.69
CA THR A 217 11.21 -3.32 -10.33
C THR A 217 10.37 -4.23 -9.44
N PHE A 218 9.58 -3.64 -8.55
CA PHE A 218 8.59 -4.31 -7.72
C PHE A 218 7.17 -3.85 -8.12
N GLU A 219 6.14 -4.62 -7.76
CA GLU A 219 4.76 -4.41 -8.25
C GLU A 219 4.15 -3.11 -7.70
N MET A 220 4.44 -2.80 -6.44
CA MET A 220 4.07 -1.55 -5.77
C MET A 220 5.16 -1.14 -4.78
N SER A 221 5.14 0.10 -4.30
CA SER A 221 5.78 0.46 -3.04
C SER A 221 4.81 1.23 -2.13
N LEU A 222 5.05 1.18 -0.83
CA LEU A 222 4.35 1.97 0.18
C LEU A 222 5.37 2.82 0.92
N HIS A 223 5.06 4.10 1.10
CA HIS A 223 5.93 5.09 1.75
C HIS A 223 5.31 5.57 3.05
N LEU A 224 5.94 5.27 4.19
CA LEU A 224 5.60 5.80 5.50
C LEU A 224 6.40 7.09 5.75
N VAL A 225 5.71 8.22 5.77
CA VAL A 225 6.33 9.55 5.86
C VAL A 225 6.32 10.04 7.30
N HIS A 226 7.51 10.21 7.87
CA HIS A 226 7.73 10.66 9.24
C HIS A 226 8.43 12.03 9.28
N LYS A 227 8.26 12.75 10.38
CA LYS A 227 8.82 14.09 10.60
C LYS A 227 9.25 14.25 12.06
N ASP A 228 10.42 14.84 12.29
CA ASP A 228 10.86 15.19 13.64
C ASP A 228 10.44 16.61 14.06
N GLU A 229 10.72 16.96 15.32
CA GLU A 229 10.40 18.27 15.91
C GLU A 229 11.08 19.46 15.19
N GLN A 230 12.18 19.22 14.48
CA GLN A 230 12.86 20.23 13.67
C GLN A 230 12.38 20.24 12.20
N GLY A 231 11.31 19.51 11.88
CA GLY A 231 10.70 19.44 10.56
C GLY A 231 11.46 18.60 9.54
N ARG A 232 12.52 17.89 9.94
CA ARG A 232 13.29 17.02 9.03
C ARG A 232 12.46 15.76 8.73
N LEU A 233 12.50 15.31 7.48
CA LEU A 233 11.69 14.19 7.01
C LEU A 233 12.50 12.89 6.94
N ALA A 234 11.87 11.80 7.36
CA ALA A 234 12.34 10.44 7.14
C ALA A 234 11.23 9.60 6.47
N VAL A 235 11.55 8.89 5.39
CA VAL A 235 10.60 8.04 4.66
C VAL A 235 11.07 6.60 4.71
N VAL A 236 10.22 5.72 5.25
CA VAL A 236 10.41 4.27 5.16
C VAL A 236 9.66 3.79 3.92
N ALA A 237 10.38 3.22 2.96
CA ALA A 237 9.80 2.61 1.77
C ALA A 237 9.76 1.09 1.94
N LEU A 238 8.57 0.52 1.78
CA LEU A 238 8.33 -0.92 1.72
C LEU A 238 8.05 -1.30 0.27
N LEU A 239 8.90 -2.17 -0.27
CA LEU A 239 8.74 -2.74 -1.60
C LEU A 239 7.71 -3.88 -1.55
N ILE A 240 6.89 -4.04 -2.59
CA ILE A 240 5.77 -4.99 -2.61
C ILE A 240 5.89 -5.94 -3.79
N ASP A 241 5.88 -7.24 -3.51
CA ASP A 241 5.72 -8.32 -4.49
C ASP A 241 4.31 -8.94 -4.44
N ARG A 242 3.94 -9.71 -5.48
CA ARG A 242 2.77 -10.60 -5.44
C ARG A 242 3.02 -11.73 -4.44
N GLY A 243 2.03 -12.04 -3.61
CA GLY A 243 2.07 -13.18 -2.69
C GLY A 243 0.73 -13.38 -1.97
N PRO A 244 0.74 -13.81 -0.69
CA PRO A 244 -0.46 -13.84 0.15
C PRO A 244 -1.09 -12.45 0.33
N ALA A 245 -2.37 -12.43 0.71
CA ALA A 245 -3.07 -11.18 1.04
C ALA A 245 -2.53 -10.55 2.34
N GLN A 246 -2.33 -9.23 2.34
CA GLN A 246 -1.95 -8.45 3.53
C GLN A 246 -3.22 -7.89 4.21
N PRO A 247 -3.59 -8.36 5.42
CA PRO A 247 -4.84 -7.96 6.09
C PRO A 247 -4.94 -6.46 6.41
N MET A 248 -3.84 -5.81 6.81
CA MET A 248 -3.82 -4.37 7.12
C MET A 248 -4.19 -3.55 5.87
N VAL A 249 -3.58 -3.89 4.73
CA VAL A 249 -3.90 -3.27 3.43
C VAL A 249 -5.35 -3.56 3.03
N GLN A 250 -5.87 -4.76 3.28
CA GLN A 250 -7.27 -5.06 3.02
C GLN A 250 -8.22 -4.19 3.87
N GLN A 251 -7.86 -3.90 5.12
CA GLN A 251 -8.62 -3.01 5.98
C GLN A 251 -8.66 -1.57 5.44
N VAL A 252 -7.56 -1.08 4.85
CA VAL A 252 -7.56 0.20 4.12
C VAL A 252 -8.44 0.12 2.87
N TRP A 253 -8.36 -0.96 2.08
CA TRP A 253 -9.13 -1.13 0.84
C TRP A 253 -10.64 -1.16 1.11
N ASN A 254 -11.06 -1.79 2.22
CA ASN A 254 -12.44 -1.83 2.69
C ASN A 254 -13.00 -0.43 3.11
N HIS A 255 -12.14 0.59 3.19
CA HIS A 255 -12.46 1.94 3.66
C HIS A 255 -12.02 3.04 2.68
N LEU A 256 -11.77 2.71 1.41
CA LEU A 256 -11.55 3.69 0.35
C LEU A 256 -12.76 4.63 0.21
N PRO A 257 -12.58 5.95 0.02
CA PRO A 257 -13.68 6.86 -0.25
C PRO A 257 -14.27 6.62 -1.64
N LEU A 258 -15.57 6.92 -1.79
CA LEU A 258 -16.26 6.86 -3.08
C LEU A 258 -15.97 8.08 -3.98
N GLU A 259 -15.45 9.17 -3.38
CA GLU A 259 -15.17 10.44 -4.05
C GLU A 259 -13.76 10.93 -3.70
N ARG A 260 -13.08 11.57 -4.67
CA ARG A 260 -11.75 12.14 -4.46
C ARG A 260 -11.77 13.32 -3.50
N HIS A 261 -10.70 13.45 -2.73
CA HIS A 261 -10.46 14.46 -1.70
C HIS A 261 -11.44 14.40 -0.50
N LEU A 262 -12.38 13.46 -0.49
CA LEU A 262 -13.17 13.11 0.70
C LEU A 262 -12.40 12.08 1.54
N GLU A 263 -12.37 12.29 2.86
CA GLU A 263 -11.70 11.40 3.80
C GLU A 263 -12.74 10.52 4.53
N THR A 264 -12.52 9.20 4.51
CA THR A 264 -13.24 8.27 5.39
C THR A 264 -12.54 8.21 6.75
N ALA A 265 -13.31 8.04 7.83
CA ALA A 265 -12.79 7.87 9.18
C ALA A 265 -13.39 6.61 9.83
N PRO A 266 -12.77 5.43 9.68
CA PRO A 266 -13.31 4.18 10.23
C PRO A 266 -13.39 4.17 11.77
N SER A 267 -14.38 3.45 12.29
CA SER A 267 -14.56 3.26 13.74
C SER A 267 -13.51 2.32 14.35
N VAL A 268 -12.98 1.41 13.53
CA VAL A 268 -11.90 0.45 13.83
C VAL A 268 -10.52 1.10 13.84
N THR A 269 -9.54 0.44 14.46
CA THR A 269 -8.12 0.84 14.47
C THR A 269 -7.32 0.08 13.41
N LEU A 270 -6.30 0.73 12.85
CA LEU A 270 -5.30 0.13 11.96
C LEU A 270 -4.01 -0.09 12.74
N ASP A 271 -3.31 -1.20 12.48
CA ASP A 271 -2.05 -1.57 13.13
C ASP A 271 -0.95 -1.75 12.08
N LEU A 272 0.05 -0.87 12.12
CA LEU A 272 1.13 -0.82 11.12
C LEU A 272 2.22 -1.85 11.36
N GLU A 273 2.34 -2.44 12.55
CA GLU A 273 3.38 -3.42 12.83
C GLU A 273 3.19 -4.69 11.97
N GLN A 274 1.94 -5.00 11.61
CA GLN A 274 1.53 -6.08 10.71
C GLN A 274 2.00 -5.91 9.25
N LEU A 275 2.44 -4.70 8.87
CA LEU A 275 2.98 -4.41 7.55
C LEU A 275 4.51 -4.59 7.52
N LEU A 276 5.22 -4.50 8.64
CA LEU A 276 6.68 -4.51 8.64
C LEU A 276 7.24 -5.89 8.31
N PRO A 277 8.30 -5.99 7.47
CA PRO A 277 8.98 -7.25 7.25
C PRO A 277 9.65 -7.76 8.53
N VAL A 278 9.77 -9.08 8.65
CA VAL A 278 10.50 -9.73 9.76
C VAL A 278 12.00 -9.39 9.67
N ASP A 279 12.54 -9.40 8.46
CA ASP A 279 13.88 -8.89 8.15
C ASP A 279 13.81 -7.37 7.92
N ARG A 280 14.21 -6.59 8.93
CA ARG A 280 14.16 -5.11 8.93
C ARG A 280 15.44 -4.46 8.40
N ARG A 281 16.28 -5.21 7.68
CA ARG A 281 17.50 -4.67 7.08
C ARG A 281 17.17 -3.75 5.91
N TYR A 282 17.95 -2.68 5.77
CA TYR A 282 17.57 -1.53 4.96
C TYR A 282 18.74 -0.93 4.18
N TYR A 283 18.41 -0.27 3.08
CA TYR A 283 19.26 0.73 2.43
C TYR A 283 18.91 2.12 2.97
N THR A 284 19.91 3.00 3.11
CA THR A 284 19.70 4.37 3.57
C THR A 284 20.50 5.38 2.76
N TYR A 285 19.83 6.48 2.37
CA TYR A 285 20.42 7.57 1.58
C TYR A 285 19.67 8.89 1.78
N MET A 286 20.36 10.01 1.62
CA MET A 286 19.71 11.33 1.56
C MET A 286 19.19 11.63 0.16
N GLY A 287 17.87 11.80 0.06
CA GLY A 287 17.10 11.98 -1.16
C GLY A 287 16.14 13.18 -1.12
N SER A 288 15.04 13.09 -1.87
CA SER A 288 13.97 14.10 -1.93
C SER A 288 12.59 13.51 -1.67
N LEU A 289 11.55 14.35 -1.67
CA LEU A 289 10.19 13.91 -1.97
C LEU A 289 10.11 13.41 -3.42
N THR A 290 9.30 12.39 -3.69
CA THR A 290 9.07 11.85 -5.05
C THR A 290 7.96 12.57 -5.80
N THR A 291 7.23 13.49 -5.16
CA THR A 291 6.21 14.36 -5.76
C THR A 291 6.59 15.84 -5.63
N PRO A 292 6.04 16.74 -6.46
CA PRO A 292 6.27 18.19 -6.33
C PRO A 292 5.93 18.72 -4.92
N PRO A 293 6.75 19.61 -4.33
CA PRO A 293 7.87 20.37 -4.92
C PRO A 293 9.21 19.63 -5.07
N CYS A 294 9.26 18.32 -4.81
CA CYS A 294 10.48 17.50 -4.87
C CYS A 294 11.62 17.99 -3.95
N SER A 295 11.26 18.53 -2.77
CA SER A 295 12.21 19.04 -1.76
C SER A 295 13.25 18.00 -1.37
N GLU A 296 14.53 18.38 -1.41
CA GLU A 296 15.65 17.55 -0.96
C GLU A 296 15.84 17.60 0.56
N GLY A 297 16.69 16.73 1.09
CA GLY A 297 16.93 16.62 2.54
C GLY A 297 16.03 15.61 3.24
N VAL A 298 15.37 14.72 2.48
CA VAL A 298 14.62 13.60 3.01
C VAL A 298 15.56 12.43 3.29
N GLN A 299 15.52 11.87 4.50
CA GLN A 299 16.24 10.66 4.84
C GLN A 299 15.43 9.43 4.40
N TRP A 300 15.90 8.72 3.38
CA TRP A 300 15.24 7.49 2.92
C TRP A 300 15.76 6.27 3.67
N VAL A 301 14.85 5.34 3.95
CA VAL A 301 15.07 4.00 4.51
C VAL A 301 14.28 3.03 3.63
N VAL A 302 14.94 2.31 2.73
CA VAL A 302 14.28 1.35 1.83
C VAL A 302 14.50 -0.05 2.38
N MET A 303 13.44 -0.76 2.76
CA MET A 303 13.56 -2.12 3.30
C MET A 303 14.06 -3.09 2.21
N ARG A 304 15.04 -3.91 2.56
CA ARG A 304 15.67 -4.90 1.65
C ARG A 304 14.75 -6.08 1.39
N HIS A 305 13.94 -6.46 2.38
CA HIS A 305 12.97 -7.54 2.25
C HIS A 305 11.62 -6.96 1.81
N PRO A 306 11.07 -7.38 0.66
CA PRO A 306 9.76 -6.93 0.21
C PRO A 306 8.66 -7.55 1.07
N VAL A 307 7.54 -6.83 1.19
CA VAL A 307 6.29 -7.36 1.75
C VAL A 307 5.44 -7.91 0.60
N THR A 308 4.37 -8.65 0.90
CA THR A 308 3.50 -9.24 -0.13
C THR A 308 2.06 -8.76 -0.03
N LEU A 309 1.45 -8.54 -1.19
CA LEU A 309 0.01 -8.32 -1.37
C LEU A 309 -0.54 -9.40 -2.31
N ALA A 310 -1.82 -9.74 -2.16
CA ALA A 310 -2.49 -10.61 -3.14
C ALA A 310 -2.65 -9.89 -4.49
N PRO A 311 -2.63 -10.62 -5.63
CA PRO A 311 -2.86 -10.04 -6.95
C PRO A 311 -4.12 -9.17 -7.03
N GLU A 312 -5.19 -9.59 -6.36
CA GLU A 312 -6.48 -8.88 -6.31
C GLU A 312 -6.39 -7.55 -5.55
N GLN A 313 -5.50 -7.43 -4.56
CA GLN A 313 -5.25 -6.18 -3.85
C GLN A 313 -4.47 -5.19 -4.72
N ILE A 314 -3.47 -5.69 -5.45
CA ILE A 314 -2.67 -4.91 -6.42
C ILE A 314 -3.56 -4.46 -7.58
N ASP A 315 -4.40 -5.34 -8.12
CA ASP A 315 -5.31 -5.06 -9.23
C ASP A 315 -6.46 -4.12 -8.84
N LEU A 316 -6.90 -4.10 -7.57
CA LEU A 316 -7.84 -3.10 -7.08
C LEU A 316 -7.20 -1.71 -7.11
N PHE A 317 -5.98 -1.57 -6.59
CA PHE A 317 -5.25 -0.30 -6.66
C PHE A 317 -4.97 0.12 -8.11
N ALA A 318 -4.59 -0.83 -8.97
CA ALA A 318 -4.30 -0.60 -10.39
C ALA A 318 -5.47 -0.03 -11.19
N ARG A 319 -6.72 -0.27 -10.77
CA ARG A 319 -7.94 0.30 -11.41
C ARG A 319 -8.14 1.78 -11.07
N ILE A 320 -7.61 2.25 -9.94
CA ILE A 320 -7.68 3.65 -9.49
C ILE A 320 -6.43 4.41 -9.96
N TYR A 321 -5.27 3.76 -9.81
CA TYR A 321 -3.94 4.27 -10.16
C TYR A 321 -3.16 3.22 -10.98
N PRO A 322 -3.34 3.21 -12.32
CA PRO A 322 -2.58 2.31 -13.20
C PRO A 322 -1.08 2.62 -13.16
N MET A 323 -0.75 3.91 -13.14
CA MET A 323 0.60 4.48 -13.09
C MET A 323 0.58 5.72 -12.18
N ASN A 324 1.22 5.64 -11.01
CA ASN A 324 1.43 6.78 -10.12
C ASN A 324 2.85 6.83 -9.52
N ALA A 325 3.85 6.42 -10.32
CA ALA A 325 5.27 6.41 -9.94
C ALA A 325 6.08 7.47 -10.71
N ARG A 326 6.93 8.23 -10.02
CA ARG A 326 8.00 9.04 -10.63
C ARG A 326 9.08 8.10 -11.19
N PRO A 327 9.62 8.36 -12.40
CA PRO A 327 10.79 7.63 -12.89
C PRO A 327 12.00 7.72 -11.94
N VAL A 328 12.82 6.68 -11.89
CA VAL A 328 14.09 6.69 -11.13
C VAL A 328 15.00 7.84 -11.55
N GLN A 329 15.59 8.48 -10.55
CA GLN A 329 16.46 9.65 -10.68
C GLN A 329 17.93 9.22 -10.59
N ALA A 330 18.84 10.04 -11.15
CA ALA A 330 20.27 9.73 -11.14
C ALA A 330 20.82 9.64 -9.69
N ALA A 331 21.61 8.61 -9.40
CA ALA A 331 22.24 8.45 -8.09
C ALA A 331 23.23 9.58 -7.74
N SER A 332 23.80 10.25 -8.75
CA SER A 332 24.63 11.47 -8.61
C SER A 332 25.79 11.34 -7.60
N GLY A 333 26.44 10.17 -7.56
CA GLY A 333 27.56 9.90 -6.65
C GLY A 333 27.18 9.86 -5.17
N ARG A 334 25.89 9.82 -4.82
CA ARG A 334 25.43 9.66 -3.43
C ARG A 334 25.93 8.32 -2.87
N ARG A 335 26.51 8.37 -1.67
CA ARG A 335 26.74 7.15 -0.88
C ARG A 335 25.37 6.62 -0.42
N ILE A 336 25.05 5.41 -0.84
CA ILE A 336 23.98 4.59 -0.26
C ILE A 336 24.66 3.66 0.74
N LEU A 337 24.15 3.61 1.97
CA LEU A 337 24.60 2.64 2.96
C LEU A 337 23.60 1.48 3.04
N GLN A 338 24.07 0.30 3.43
CA GLN A 338 23.26 -0.90 3.63
C GLN A 338 23.52 -1.42 5.05
N SER A 339 22.47 -1.76 5.80
CA SER A 339 22.64 -2.50 7.06
C SER A 339 22.96 -3.97 6.75
N GLU A 340 23.92 -4.54 7.49
CA GLU A 340 24.25 -5.97 7.49
C GLU A 340 23.03 -6.86 7.81
#